data_AF-A0A925VCS2-F1
#
_entry.id   AF-A0A925VCS2-F1
#
_cell.length_a   1.000
_cell.length_b   1.000
_cell.length_c   1.000
_cell.angle_alpha   90.00
_cell.angle_beta   90.00
_cell.angle_gamma   90.00
#
_symmetry.space_group_name_H-M   'P 1'
#
loop_
_entity.id
_entity.type
_entity.pdbx_description
1 polymer ?
#
loop_
_entity_poly.entity_id
_entity_poly.type
_entity_poly.pdbx_seq_one_letter_code
_entity_poly.pdbx_strand_id
1 'polypeptide(L)'
;MSRGLTTDLARLELRPYFFWDEDVSIAELHAVFAAPASEHRDRLLGKLLREARDIDVWRFVTPSDVADALPRLRRRIGRRYAFWRWLIDGWRSDGLLPQ
;
A
#
# COMPACT_ATOMS: atom_id res chain seq x y z
N MET A 1 -25.33 5.13 0.67
CA MET A 1 -24.52 6.16 1.38
C MET A 1 -23.10 5.65 1.43
N SER A 2 -22.09 6.45 1.08
CA SER A 2 -20.69 6.03 1.16
C SER A 2 -20.21 6.04 2.60
N ARG A 3 -19.34 5.10 2.98
CA ARG A 3 -18.74 5.02 4.32
C ARG A 3 -17.98 6.32 4.67
N GLY A 4 -17.87 6.64 5.96
CA GLY A 4 -17.10 7.80 6.42
C GLY A 4 -15.60 7.65 6.17
N LEU A 5 -14.89 8.77 5.93
CA LEU A 5 -13.42 8.80 5.90
C LEU A 5 -12.86 8.90 7.31
N THR A 6 -11.71 8.26 7.56
CA THR A 6 -11.03 8.31 8.84
C THR A 6 -9.51 8.38 8.69
N THR A 7 -8.86 9.04 9.64
CA THR A 7 -7.42 8.95 9.88
C THR A 7 -7.07 7.91 10.95
N ASP A 8 -8.07 7.48 11.74
CA ASP A 8 -7.91 6.36 12.66
C ASP A 8 -8.08 5.05 11.90
N LEU A 9 -6.94 4.44 11.54
CA LEU A 9 -6.90 3.19 10.78
C LEU A 9 -7.25 1.95 11.61
N ALA A 10 -7.63 2.09 12.89
CA ALA A 10 -8.21 0.99 13.67
C ALA A 10 -9.72 0.81 13.42
N ARG A 11 -10.38 1.81 12.81
CA ARG A 11 -11.82 1.75 12.51
C ARG A 11 -12.10 0.99 11.21
N LEU A 12 -12.09 -0.33 11.32
CA LEU A 12 -12.13 -1.27 10.19
C LEU A 12 -13.30 -1.06 9.23
N GLU A 13 -14.43 -0.54 9.73
CA GLU A 13 -15.66 -0.27 8.98
C GLU A 13 -15.62 1.01 8.14
N LEU A 14 -14.63 1.88 8.37
CA LEU A 14 -14.49 3.16 7.70
C LEU A 14 -13.48 3.12 6.56
N ARG A 15 -13.53 4.14 5.70
CA ARG A 15 -12.59 4.31 4.60
C ARG A 15 -11.34 5.03 5.09
N PRO A 16 -10.15 4.58 4.71
CA PRO A 16 -8.95 5.33 5.07
C PRO A 16 -8.90 6.64 4.29
N TYR A 17 -8.32 7.69 4.88
CA TYR A 17 -8.22 9.03 4.29
C TYR A 17 -7.63 9.07 2.87
N PHE A 18 -6.82 8.08 2.50
CA PHE A 18 -6.15 7.97 1.21
C PHE A 18 -6.95 7.20 0.13
N PHE A 19 -8.14 6.68 0.46
CA PHE A 19 -9.12 6.11 -0.49
C PHE A 19 -10.41 6.94 -0.51
N TRP A 20 -10.31 8.24 -0.75
CA TRP A 20 -11.45 9.17 -0.71
C TRP A 20 -12.43 9.01 -1.88
N ASP A 21 -11.94 8.58 -3.03
CA ASP A 21 -12.63 8.40 -4.32
C ASP A 21 -13.22 7.00 -4.52
N GLU A 22 -12.95 6.04 -3.63
CA GLU A 22 -13.49 4.68 -3.70
C GLU A 22 -14.17 4.29 -2.39
N ASP A 23 -15.20 3.46 -2.43
CA ASP A 23 -15.86 2.96 -1.22
C ASP A 23 -15.25 1.63 -0.76
N VAL A 24 -14.02 1.72 -0.23
CA VAL A 24 -13.27 0.59 0.31
C VAL A 24 -12.93 0.85 1.77
N SER A 25 -13.39 -0.04 2.64
CA SER A 25 -13.09 -0.02 4.07
C SER A 25 -11.69 -0.52 4.38
N ILE A 26 -11.19 -0.17 5.56
CA ILE A 26 -9.89 -0.68 6.06
C ILE A 26 -9.91 -2.22 6.16
N ALA A 27 -11.03 -2.82 6.60
CA ALA A 27 -11.18 -4.28 6.65
C ALA A 27 -11.02 -4.94 5.27
N GLU A 28 -11.67 -4.35 4.25
CA GLU A 28 -11.59 -4.85 2.86
C GLU A 28 -10.17 -4.70 2.31
N LEU A 29 -9.45 -3.62 2.63
CA LEU A 29 -8.03 -3.48 2.24
C LEU A 29 -7.17 -4.58 2.85
N HIS A 30 -7.32 -4.87 4.16
CA HIS A 30 -6.60 -5.98 4.78
C HIS A 30 -6.91 -7.31 4.10
N ALA A 31 -8.18 -7.59 3.80
CA ALA A 31 -8.57 -8.79 3.10
C ALA A 31 -7.93 -8.90 1.71
N VAL A 32 -7.90 -7.80 0.95
CA VAL A 32 -7.25 -7.77 -0.37
C VAL A 32 -5.74 -8.02 -0.27
N PHE A 33 -5.06 -7.41 0.72
CA PHE A 33 -3.61 -7.55 0.84
C PHE A 33 -3.17 -8.90 1.40
N ALA A 34 -4.03 -9.57 2.17
CA ALA A 34 -3.86 -10.95 2.63
C ALA A 34 -4.11 -11.99 1.53
N ALA A 35 -4.84 -11.63 0.48
CA ALA A 35 -5.09 -12.52 -0.66
C ALA A 35 -3.85 -12.62 -1.59
N PRO A 36 -3.75 -13.69 -2.41
CA PRO A 36 -2.71 -13.81 -3.42
C PRO A 36 -2.63 -12.62 -4.37
N ALA A 37 -1.47 -12.43 -4.97
CA ALA A 37 -1.23 -11.38 -5.93
C ALA A 37 -2.25 -11.42 -7.08
N SER A 38 -2.90 -10.28 -7.33
CA SER A 38 -3.88 -10.09 -8.39
C SER A 38 -3.77 -8.67 -8.95
N GLU A 39 -4.34 -8.43 -10.14
CA GLU A 39 -4.39 -7.07 -10.69
C GLU A 39 -5.16 -6.11 -9.76
N HIS A 40 -6.22 -6.60 -9.12
CA HIS A 40 -6.98 -5.82 -8.16
C HIS A 40 -6.13 -5.41 -6.96
N ARG A 41 -5.36 -6.37 -6.39
CA ARG A 41 -4.40 -6.09 -5.29
C ARG A 41 -3.36 -5.05 -5.72
N ASP A 42 -2.83 -5.14 -6.93
CA ASP A 42 -1.83 -4.19 -7.43
C ASP A 42 -2.35 -2.78 -7.65
N ARG A 43 -3.58 -2.68 -8.14
CA ARG A 43 -4.25 -1.39 -8.29
C ARG A 43 -4.37 -0.70 -6.94
N LEU A 44 -4.80 -1.44 -5.91
CA LEU A 44 -4.94 -0.93 -4.55
C LEU A 44 -3.58 -0.65 -3.90
N LEU A 45 -2.59 -1.53 -4.07
CA LEU A 45 -1.24 -1.33 -3.55
C LEU A 45 -0.59 -0.09 -4.17
N GLY A 46 -0.70 0.08 -5.48
CA GLY A 46 -0.17 1.26 -6.16
C GLY A 46 -0.80 2.56 -5.65
N LYS A 47 -2.07 2.54 -5.29
CA LYS A 47 -2.74 3.69 -4.68
C LYS A 47 -2.31 3.93 -3.24
N LEU A 48 -2.24 2.87 -2.42
CA LEU A 48 -1.71 2.91 -1.06
C LEU A 48 -0.32 3.57 -1.03
N LEU A 49 0.62 3.11 -1.88
CA LEU A 49 1.98 3.64 -1.95
C LEU A 49 2.07 5.08 -2.48
N ARG A 50 1.05 5.54 -3.21
CA ARG A 50 1.02 6.89 -3.79
C ARG A 50 0.42 7.93 -2.85
N GLU A 51 -0.63 7.55 -2.13
CA GLU A 51 -1.50 8.49 -1.40
C GLU A 51 -1.35 8.42 0.12
N ALA A 52 -0.98 7.28 0.70
CA ALA A 52 -0.82 7.14 2.15
C ALA A 52 0.51 7.74 2.64
N ARG A 53 0.53 8.15 3.91
CA ARG A 53 1.79 8.41 4.62
C ARG A 53 2.60 7.11 4.71
N ASP A 54 3.91 7.25 4.60
CA ASP A 54 4.84 6.11 4.55
C ASP A 54 4.68 5.16 5.74
N ILE A 55 4.47 5.72 6.93
CA ILE A 55 4.24 4.94 8.17
C ILE A 55 2.93 4.15 8.17
N ASP A 56 1.91 4.63 7.45
CA ASP A 56 0.59 3.99 7.41
C ASP A 56 0.58 2.82 6.42
N VAL A 57 1.46 2.82 5.41
CA VAL A 57 1.62 1.72 4.45
C VAL A 57 1.87 0.41 5.18
N TRP A 58 2.73 0.43 6.21
CA TRP A 58 3.13 -0.75 6.98
C TRP A 58 2.02 -1.33 7.85
N ARG A 59 0.87 -0.66 7.97
CA ARG A 59 -0.32 -1.26 8.58
C ARG A 59 -0.99 -2.28 7.68
N PHE A 60 -0.76 -2.22 6.36
CA PHE A 60 -1.48 -3.04 5.37
C PHE A 60 -0.60 -4.10 4.70
N VAL A 61 0.68 -3.80 4.51
CA VAL A 61 1.63 -4.63 3.77
C VAL A 61 2.98 -4.67 4.46
N THR A 62 3.78 -5.69 4.15
CA THR A 62 5.15 -5.80 4.64
C THR A 62 6.16 -5.13 3.69
N PRO A 63 7.38 -4.81 4.17
CA PRO A 63 8.49 -4.45 3.30
C PRO A 63 8.72 -5.42 2.13
N SER A 64 8.60 -6.74 2.38
CA SER A 64 8.76 -7.78 1.36
C SER A 64 7.65 -7.71 0.31
N ASP A 65 6.38 -7.55 0.72
CA ASP A 65 5.26 -7.36 -0.22
C ASP A 65 5.49 -6.19 -1.17
N VAL A 66 6.01 -5.08 -0.64
CA VAL A 66 6.33 -3.90 -1.43
C VAL A 66 7.50 -4.18 -2.36
N ALA A 67 8.59 -4.79 -1.87
CA ALA A 67 9.75 -5.13 -2.68
C ALA A 67 9.41 -6.03 -3.88
N ASP A 68 8.58 -7.05 -3.66
CA ASP A 68 8.14 -7.99 -4.69
C ASP A 68 7.24 -7.33 -5.73
N ALA A 69 6.35 -6.43 -5.29
CA ALA A 69 5.41 -5.76 -6.17
C ALA A 69 6.00 -4.53 -6.87
N LEU A 70 7.03 -3.89 -6.31
CA LEU A 70 7.51 -2.60 -6.78
C LEU A 70 7.84 -2.56 -8.28
N PRO A 71 8.54 -3.55 -8.88
CA PRO A 71 8.89 -3.52 -10.30
C PRO A 71 7.68 -3.39 -11.24
N ARG A 72 6.57 -4.05 -10.90
CA ARG A 72 5.31 -4.07 -11.67
C ARG A 72 4.41 -2.86 -11.39
N LEU A 73 4.62 -2.16 -10.27
CA LEU A 73 3.84 -0.99 -9.89
C LEU A 73 4.35 0.34 -10.45
N ARG A 74 5.46 0.36 -11.19
CA ARG A 74 6.10 1.59 -11.70
C ARG A 74 5.15 2.58 -12.34
N ARG A 75 4.26 2.11 -13.23
CA ARG A 75 3.27 2.97 -13.89
C ARG A 75 2.15 3.45 -12.95
N ARG A 76 1.81 2.69 -11.92
CA ARG A 76 0.71 2.97 -10.99
C ARG A 76 1.11 3.97 -9.90
N ILE A 77 2.37 3.95 -9.45
CA ILE A 77 2.85 4.82 -8.35
C ILE A 77 3.51 6.12 -8.83
N GLY A 78 3.91 6.19 -10.11
CA GLY A 78 4.40 7.42 -10.73
C GLY A 78 5.63 8.01 -10.03
N ARG A 79 5.56 9.31 -9.66
CA ARG A 79 6.69 10.04 -9.05
C ARG A 79 7.19 9.43 -7.73
N ARG A 80 6.31 8.74 -7.00
CA ARG A 80 6.65 8.06 -5.74
C ARG A 80 7.49 6.80 -5.95
N TYR A 81 7.63 6.31 -7.18
CA TYR A 81 8.47 5.15 -7.48
C TYR A 81 9.92 5.32 -7.04
N ALA A 82 10.49 6.50 -7.30
CA ALA A 82 11.90 6.75 -6.97
C ALA A 82 12.15 6.66 -5.46
N PHE A 83 11.22 7.18 -4.64
CA PHE A 83 11.26 7.08 -3.18
C PHE A 83 11.19 5.62 -2.72
N TRP A 84 10.19 4.86 -3.17
CA TRP A 84 10.02 3.47 -2.77
C TRP A 84 11.20 2.60 -3.21
N ARG A 85 11.72 2.82 -4.42
CA ARG A 85 12.91 2.14 -4.90
C ARG A 85 14.11 2.44 -4.00
N TRP A 86 14.38 3.71 -3.72
CA TRP A 86 15.47 4.10 -2.84
C TRP A 86 15.35 3.45 -1.45
N LEU A 87 14.15 3.43 -0.86
CA LEU A 87 13.92 2.83 0.45
C LEU A 87 14.17 1.31 0.45
N ILE A 88 13.61 0.59 -0.53
CA ILE A 88 13.78 -0.87 -0.65
C ILE A 88 15.24 -1.22 -0.95
N ASP A 89 15.91 -0.50 -1.84
CA ASP A 89 17.32 -0.73 -2.17
C ASP A 89 18.22 -0.48 -0.96
N GLY A 90 17.89 0.53 -0.13
CA GLY A 90 18.56 0.76 1.15
C GLY A 90 18.42 -0.44 2.09
N TRP A 91 17.19 -0.93 2.29
CA TRP A 91 16.94 -2.10 3.14
C TRP A 91 17.59 -3.38 2.65
N ARG A 92 17.70 -3.58 1.32
CA ARG A 92 18.50 -4.68 0.76
C ARG A 92 19.97 -4.53 1.12
N SER A 93 20.52 -3.33 0.94
CA SER A 93 21.93 -3.03 1.23
C SER A 93 22.25 -3.25 2.71
N ASP A 94 21.31 -2.96 3.61
CA ASP A 94 21.42 -3.18 5.05
C ASP A 94 21.16 -4.63 5.49
N GLY A 95 20.83 -5.53 4.55
CA GLY A 95 20.53 -6.94 4.83
C GLY A 95 19.17 -7.19 5.50
N LEU A 96 18.27 -6.20 5.50
CA LEU A 96 16.91 -6.29 6.06
C LEU A 96 15.92 -6.94 5.08
N LEU A 97 16.23 -6.91 3.79
CA LEU A 97 15.49 -7.57 2.72
C LEU A 97 16.41 -8.46 1.87
N PRO A 98 15.91 -9.55 1.28
CA PRO A 98 16.65 -10.32 0.29
C PRO A 98 17.06 -9.46 -0.91
N GLN A 99 18.24 -9.76 -1.45
CA GLN A 99 18.79 -9.12 -2.66
C GLN A 99 17.93 -9.44 -3.88
#